data_AF-A0A3L6ET11-F1
#
_entry.id   AF-A0A3L6ET11-F1
#
_cell.length_a   1.000
_cell.length_b   1.000
_cell.length_c   1.000
_cell.angle_alpha   90.00
_cell.angle_beta   90.00
_cell.angle_gamma   90.00
#
_symmetry.space_group_name_H-M   'P 1'
#
loop_
_entity.id
_entity.type
_entity.pdbx_description
1 polymer ?
#
loop_
_entity_poly.entity_id
_entity_poly.type
_entity_poly.pdbx_seq_one_letter_code
_entity_poly.pdbx_strand_id
1 'polypeptide(L)'
;MGTRGVALLLQALLPASSEGLYFGEIGVGSPQQKFTVIFDTGSSNLWVLSSKFYFSIACYFHSCYKSGKSSTYKKNGTQYCTSSLM
;
A
#
# COMPACT_ATOMS: atom_id res chain seq x y z
N MET A 1 15.32 -7.62 -16.70
CA MET A 1 15.91 -8.55 -15.71
C MET A 1 15.83 -7.84 -14.37
N GLY A 2 14.93 -8.28 -13.48
CA GLY A 2 14.65 -7.62 -12.18
C GLY A 2 13.23 -7.10 -12.01
N THR A 3 12.20 -7.92 -12.23
CA THR A 3 10.85 -7.64 -11.71
C THR A 3 10.66 -8.44 -10.43
N ARG A 4 10.79 -7.79 -9.27
CA ARG A 4 10.42 -8.33 -7.95
C ARG A 4 9.98 -7.17 -7.07
N GLY A 5 8.72 -7.16 -6.65
CA GLY A 5 8.25 -6.17 -5.67
C GLY A 5 6.74 -5.95 -5.63
N VAL A 6 5.99 -6.78 -4.90
CA VAL A 6 4.59 -6.51 -4.55
C VAL A 6 4.43 -6.47 -3.03
N ALA A 7 4.42 -5.29 -2.42
CA ALA A 7 3.65 -5.09 -1.19
C ALA A 7 2.26 -4.61 -1.62
N LEU A 8 1.31 -5.52 -1.81
CA LEU A 8 -0.05 -5.13 -2.21
C LEU A 8 -0.86 -4.78 -0.95
N LEU A 9 -1.27 -3.52 -0.83
CA LEU A 9 -2.49 -3.15 -0.09
C LEU A 9 -3.70 -3.42 -0.99
N LEU A 10 -3.89 -4.67 -1.42
CA LEU A 10 -5.12 -5.10 -2.07
C LEU A 10 -5.38 -6.59 -1.82
N GLN A 11 -5.77 -6.91 -0.59
CA GLN A 11 -6.57 -8.10 -0.34
C GLN A 11 -7.82 -7.69 0.42
N ALA A 12 -8.82 -7.23 -0.34
CA ALA A 12 -10.21 -7.12 0.12
C ALA A 12 -11.14 -8.10 -0.61
N LEU A 13 -10.62 -9.03 -1.41
CA LEU A 13 -11.46 -9.91 -2.24
C LEU A 13 -11.12 -11.40 -2.18
N LEU A 14 -10.16 -11.83 -1.38
CA LEU A 14 -9.97 -13.25 -1.13
C LEU A 14 -10.41 -13.56 0.31
N PRO A 15 -11.40 -14.45 0.54
CA PRO A 15 -11.54 -15.06 1.85
C PRO A 15 -10.17 -15.66 2.20
N ALA A 16 -9.78 -15.59 3.46
CA ALA A 16 -8.51 -16.13 3.95
C ALA A 16 -8.46 -17.66 3.75
N SER A 17 -8.26 -18.10 2.51
CA SER A 17 -8.04 -19.49 2.14
C SER A 17 -6.53 -19.72 2.15
N SER A 18 -6.08 -20.16 3.32
CA SER A 18 -5.02 -21.15 3.52
C SER A 18 -3.55 -20.81 3.27
N GLU A 19 -3.06 -19.59 3.41
CA GLU A 19 -1.61 -19.35 3.50
C GLU A 19 -1.26 -18.30 4.55
N GLY A 20 -0.20 -18.55 5.32
CA GLY A 20 0.22 -17.81 6.52
C GLY A 20 0.71 -16.39 6.26
N LEU A 21 -0.21 -15.47 5.95
CA LEU A 21 0.07 -14.06 5.79
C LEU A 21 0.30 -13.39 7.15
N TYR A 22 1.45 -12.73 7.29
CA TYR A 22 1.78 -11.94 8.47
C TYR A 22 1.36 -10.49 8.28
N PHE A 23 0.46 -10.02 9.14
CA PHE A 23 -0.04 -8.66 9.12
C PHE A 23 0.53 -7.83 10.27
N GLY A 24 0.65 -6.53 10.05
CA GLY A 24 1.00 -5.58 11.11
C GLY A 24 0.58 -4.16 10.79
N GLU A 25 0.56 -3.33 11.82
CA GLU A 25 0.33 -1.89 11.68
C GLU A 25 1.67 -1.17 11.49
N ILE A 26 1.72 -0.32 10.49
CA ILE A 26 2.78 0.67 10.31
C ILE A 26 2.16 2.06 10.35
N GLY A 27 2.99 3.09 10.40
CA GLY A 27 2.51 4.37 9.91
C GLY A 27 3.54 5.21 9.20
N VAL A 28 2.99 6.10 8.39
CA VAL A 28 3.71 6.82 7.33
C VAL A 28 3.40 8.30 7.44
N GLY A 29 4.44 9.12 7.31
CA GLY A 29 4.33 10.59 7.34
C GLY A 29 4.36 11.19 8.74
N SER A 30 4.18 12.51 8.80
CA SER A 30 4.23 13.29 10.05
C SER A 30 3.16 14.40 10.04
N PRO A 31 2.11 14.33 10.87
CA PRO A 31 1.81 13.25 11.83
C PRO A 31 1.59 11.91 11.13
N GLN A 32 1.83 10.83 11.87
CA GLN A 32 1.77 9.46 11.37
C GLN A 32 0.34 9.10 10.94
N GLN A 33 0.20 8.59 9.72
CA GLN A 33 -1.03 7.96 9.21
C GLN A 33 -0.86 6.45 9.28
N LYS A 34 -1.81 5.74 9.91
CA LYS A 34 -1.70 4.30 10.20
C LYS A 34 -2.26 3.43 9.08
N PHE A 35 -1.58 2.33 8.79
CA PHE A 35 -1.95 1.35 7.77
C PHE A 35 -1.71 -0.07 8.27
N THR A 36 -2.65 -0.97 8.01
CA THR A 36 -2.42 -2.41 8.11
C THR A 36 -1.78 -2.87 6.82
N VAL A 37 -0.65 -3.57 6.91
CA VAL A 37 0.10 -4.08 5.75
C VAL A 37 0.36 -5.57 5.91
N ILE A 38 0.67 -6.21 4.78
CA ILE A 38 1.18 -7.57 4.73
C ILE A 38 2.70 -7.49 4.67
N PHE A 39 3.39 -8.26 5.52
CA PHE A 39 4.83 -8.43 5.43
C PHE A 39 5.16 -9.50 4.40
N ASP A 40 5.55 -9.06 3.20
CA ASP A 40 5.99 -9.92 2.11
C ASP A 40 7.52 -9.96 2.04
N THR A 41 8.13 -11.13 2.30
CA THR A 41 9.58 -11.33 2.18
C THR A 41 10.05 -11.45 0.72
N GLY A 42 9.14 -11.60 -0.23
CA GLY A 42 9.41 -11.71 -1.66
C GLY A 42 9.56 -10.36 -2.39
N SER A 43 9.31 -9.24 -1.70
CA SER A 43 9.34 -7.89 -2.27
C SER A 43 10.22 -6.92 -1.50
N SER A 44 10.56 -5.80 -2.12
CA SER A 44 11.43 -4.76 -1.52
C SER A 44 10.82 -3.36 -1.56
N ASN A 45 9.57 -3.24 -1.98
CA ASN A 45 8.85 -1.97 -2.07
C ASN A 45 7.71 -1.97 -1.06
N LEU A 46 7.46 -0.80 -0.45
CA LEU A 46 6.24 -0.55 0.33
C LEU A 46 5.26 0.26 -0.53
N TRP A 47 4.04 -0.22 -0.66
CA TRP A 47 2.95 0.52 -1.30
C TRP A 47 1.81 0.78 -0.32
N VAL A 48 1.30 2.00 -0.33
CA VAL A 48 0.08 2.40 0.37
C VAL A 48 -0.86 3.04 -0.63
N LEU A 49 -2.17 2.88 -0.41
CA LEU A 49 -3.18 3.48 -1.28
C LEU A 49 -3.12 5.00 -1.16
N SER A 50 -3.22 5.71 -2.27
CA SER A 50 -3.21 7.17 -2.30
C SER A 50 -4.62 7.73 -2.24
N SER A 51 -4.86 8.75 -1.42
CA SER A 51 -6.16 9.44 -1.38
C SER A 51 -6.40 10.37 -2.57
N LYS A 52 -5.42 10.52 -3.48
CA LYS A 52 -5.51 11.43 -4.63
C LYS A 52 -6.66 11.06 -5.57
N PHE A 53 -7.01 9.79 -5.64
CA PHE A 53 -8.20 9.29 -6.33
C PHE A 53 -9.32 9.10 -5.32
N TYR A 54 -9.98 10.21 -4.93
CA TYR A 54 -10.99 10.27 -3.87
C TYR A 54 -12.21 9.35 -4.07
N PHE A 55 -12.46 8.90 -5.31
CA PHE A 55 -13.56 7.98 -5.66
C PHE A 55 -13.12 6.51 -5.80
N SER A 56 -11.90 6.16 -5.40
CA SER A 56 -11.52 4.75 -5.39
C SER A 56 -12.28 4.03 -4.28
N ILE A 57 -13.08 3.02 -4.65
CA ILE A 57 -13.78 2.12 -3.72
C ILE A 57 -12.81 1.54 -2.68
N ALA A 58 -11.53 1.36 -3.03
CA ALA A 58 -10.51 0.89 -2.10
C ALA A 58 -10.31 1.83 -0.89
N CYS A 59 -10.39 3.16 -1.08
CA CYS A 59 -10.28 4.12 0.03
C CYS A 59 -11.54 4.20 0.90
N TYR A 60 -12.64 3.56 0.50
CA TYR A 60 -13.82 3.40 1.35
C TYR A 60 -13.61 2.27 2.36
N PHE A 61 -12.96 1.18 1.93
CA PHE A 61 -12.73 -0.01 2.77
C PHE A 61 -11.35 -0.04 3.44
N HIS A 62 -10.39 0.79 3.01
CA HIS A 62 -9.02 0.80 3.53
C HIS A 62 -8.49 2.21 3.78
N SER A 63 -7.52 2.31 4.70
CA SER A 63 -6.77 3.54 4.94
C SER A 63 -6.01 3.98 3.68
N CYS A 64 -6.22 5.23 3.29
CA CYS A 64 -5.49 5.87 2.20
C CYS A 64 -4.60 7.00 2.71
N TYR A 65 -3.38 7.05 2.17
CA TYR A 65 -2.38 8.05 2.45
C TYR A 65 -2.79 9.40 1.87
N LYS A 66 -2.97 10.36 2.77
CA LYS A 66 -3.29 11.76 2.50
C LYS A 66 -1.98 12.55 2.52
N SER A 67 -1.33 12.67 1.37
CA SER A 67 -0.05 13.38 1.24
C SER A 67 -0.10 14.82 1.74
N GLY A 68 -1.22 15.52 1.50
CA GLY A 68 -1.44 16.88 2.00
C GLY A 68 -1.59 17.01 3.53
N LYS A 69 -1.73 15.90 4.26
CA LYS A 69 -1.78 15.88 5.73
C LYS A 69 -0.45 15.45 6.38
N SER A 70 0.63 15.34 5.60
CA SER A 70 1.96 14.96 6.10
C SER A 70 2.97 16.07 5.80
N SER A 71 3.55 16.64 6.85
CA SER A 71 4.62 17.65 6.78
C SER A 71 5.94 17.12 6.23
N THR A 72 6.17 15.80 6.30
CA THR A 72 7.38 15.14 5.80
C THR A 72 7.22 14.56 4.39
N TYR A 73 6.05 14.70 3.77
CA TYR A 73 5.82 14.22 2.42
C TYR A 73 6.69 14.96 1.39
N LYS A 74 7.41 14.19 0.57
CA LYS A 74 8.08 14.69 -0.63
C LYS A 74 7.60 13.89 -1.84
N LYS A 75 7.14 14.59 -2.88
CA LYS A 75 6.68 13.97 -4.11
C LYS A 75 7.86 13.31 -4.83
N ASN A 76 7.79 11.98 -4.99
CA ASN A 76 8.63 11.27 -5.94
C ASN A 76 7.87 11.21 -7.27
N GLY A 77 8.44 11.76 -8.35
CA GLY A 77 7.78 11.89 -9.66
C GLY A 77 7.84 10.62 -10.51
N THR A 78 8.55 9.60 -10.05
CA THR A 78 8.71 8.34 -10.76
C THR A 78 7.40 7.60 -10.85
N GLN A 79 7.01 7.25 -12.07
CA GLN A 79 5.89 6.35 -12.33
C GLN A 79 6.38 4.92 -12.21
N TYR A 80 5.64 4.10 -11.48
CA TYR A 80 5.91 2.68 -11.35
C TYR A 80 4.78 1.93 -12.04
N CYS A 81 5.12 1.18 -13.08
CA CYS A 81 4.21 0.24 -13.69
C CYS A 81 4.45 -1.11 -13.03
N THR A 82 3.49 -1.58 -12.24
CA THR A 82 3.52 -2.95 -11.74
C THR A 82 3.04 -3.85 -12.87
N SER A 83 3.93 -4.67 -13.44
CA SER A 83 3.55 -5.64 -14.49
C SER A 83 2.82 -6.86 -13.94
N SER A 84 2.54 -6.90 -12.64
CA SER A 84 1.70 -7.93 -12.05
C SER A 84 0.25 -7.48 -12.18
N LEU A 85 -0.48 -8.15 -13.07
CA LEU A 85 -1.94 -8.26 -12.95
C LEU A 85 -2.27 -8.75 -11.54
N MET A 86 -3.33 -8.19 -10.97
CA MET A 86 -3.98 -8.68 -9.75
C MET A 86 -4.25 -10.18 -9.83
#